data_AF-A0A034W5N3-F1
#
_entry.id   AF-A0A034W5N3-F1
#
_cell.length_a   1.000
_cell.length_b   1.000
_cell.length_c   1.000
_cell.angle_alpha   90.00
_cell.angle_beta   90.00
_cell.angle_gamma   90.00
#
_symmetry.space_group_name_H-M   'P 1'
#
loop_
_entity.id
_entity.type
_entity.pdbx_description
1 polymer ?
#
loop_
_entity_poly.entity_id
_entity_poly.type
_entity_poly.pdbx_seq_one_letter_code
_entity_poly.pdbx_strand_id
1 'polypeptide(L)'
;MPLVQTFGHIEFALKLQEFENLREIPEIPQSLCPSQDDSIIFIQNMLTQIIEFHLSIADAVMNSNSTSAGGASLHSTAFTHIHIGCDEVLRMGECIRCRQHSRHEIFLTHVTTISNFVRTRWPQLQVVIWDDMLRDMMLSEMQHAHIGSYVEPMVWVYANDIYRFIQPQLWDMYAKVFPTIWTASAFKGAFGESLMIPPLQRHLENNMRWLAVIAKESGRFSKGIRGLALTGWQRYDHFAVLCELFPVGIPSLITSLSTVSKGYFVTNPKENDILRVLECAFHPDSRRSGHPWIELHPNSHHSQLFSACSYPGSMVYKFALRLFEKLSELQNYLLHTQDRSAWMSEYNVRHNFSSPSRVYDVTHNTPLYINELSAMAREAYEVMFDVFDEYTVVEFVEQNIYPMIASLQRQLLEGQRLLQRRVWPQRPLPFSAELAQLNLIPANLMNADKICSNDISCDNASLQ
;
A
#
# COMPACT_ATOMS: atom_id res chain seq x y z
N MET A 1 -11.84 -5.28 17.23
CA MET A 1 -12.57 -4.09 16.72
C MET A 1 -12.60 -4.22 15.21
N PRO A 2 -13.70 -4.74 14.62
CA PRO A 2 -13.87 -4.77 13.17
C PRO A 2 -13.82 -3.33 12.62
N LEU A 3 -13.17 -3.15 11.47
CA LEU A 3 -13.16 -1.91 10.70
C LEU A 3 -13.99 -2.12 9.44
N VAL A 4 -14.98 -1.26 9.24
CA VAL A 4 -15.90 -1.30 8.09
C VAL A 4 -15.94 0.09 7.50
N GLN A 5 -15.73 0.23 6.19
CA GLN A 5 -15.81 1.51 5.52
C GLN A 5 -17.27 1.90 5.27
N THR A 6 -17.69 3.08 5.73
CA THR A 6 -19.11 3.51 5.67
C THR A 6 -19.35 4.81 4.91
N PHE A 7 -18.28 5.48 4.45
CA PHE A 7 -18.42 6.69 3.63
C PHE A 7 -17.48 6.71 2.41
N GLY A 8 -16.17 6.88 2.63
CA GLY A 8 -15.12 6.69 1.62
C GLY A 8 -14.58 5.26 1.63
N HIS A 9 -13.70 4.93 0.68
CA HIS A 9 -13.06 3.62 0.55
C HIS A 9 -14.06 2.45 0.38
N ILE A 10 -15.13 2.67 -0.39
CA ILE A 10 -16.19 1.66 -0.68
C ILE A 10 -16.11 1.19 -2.15
N GLU A 11 -14.98 1.39 -2.82
CA GLU A 11 -14.78 1.01 -4.22
C GLU A 11 -15.04 -0.48 -4.46
N PHE A 12 -14.77 -1.34 -3.46
CA PHE A 12 -15.00 -2.78 -3.57
C PHE A 12 -16.45 -3.13 -3.93
N ALA A 13 -17.41 -2.33 -3.46
CA ALA A 13 -18.83 -2.45 -3.80
C ALA A 13 -19.23 -1.45 -4.90
N LEU A 14 -18.82 -0.18 -4.79
CA LEU A 14 -19.24 0.87 -5.71
C LEU A 14 -18.70 0.69 -7.13
N LYS A 15 -17.66 -0.12 -7.37
CA LYS A 15 -17.22 -0.49 -8.72
C LYS A 15 -18.23 -1.38 -9.47
N LEU A 16 -19.14 -2.04 -8.75
CA LEU A 16 -20.14 -2.93 -9.33
C LEU A 16 -21.29 -2.11 -9.94
N GLN A 17 -21.85 -2.63 -11.03
CA GLN A 17 -22.91 -1.94 -11.77
C GLN A 17 -24.17 -1.71 -10.91
N GLU A 18 -24.46 -2.64 -10.00
CA GLU A 18 -25.62 -2.63 -9.11
C GLU A 18 -25.57 -1.51 -8.06
N PHE A 19 -24.39 -1.00 -7.74
CA PHE A 19 -24.17 0.03 -6.72
C PHE A 19 -23.61 1.34 -7.29
N GLU A 20 -23.45 1.42 -8.61
CA GLU A 20 -22.95 2.62 -9.30
C GLU A 20 -23.81 3.86 -9.02
N ASN A 21 -25.13 3.67 -8.93
CA ASN A 21 -26.08 4.73 -8.63
C ASN A 21 -25.95 5.32 -7.23
N LEU A 22 -25.22 4.67 -6.32
CA LEU A 22 -25.00 5.13 -4.94
C LEU A 22 -23.81 6.10 -4.82
N ARG A 23 -22.99 6.25 -5.87
CA ARG A 23 -21.76 7.05 -5.83
C ARG A 23 -22.06 8.54 -5.62
N GLU A 24 -21.17 9.23 -4.91
CA GLU A 24 -21.19 10.70 -4.82
C GLU A 24 -20.89 11.33 -6.20
N ILE A 25 -19.94 10.77 -6.94
CA ILE A 25 -19.61 11.19 -8.29
C ILE A 25 -19.73 9.97 -9.21
N PRO A 26 -20.54 10.00 -10.28
CA PRO A 26 -20.77 8.84 -11.13
C PRO A 26 -19.49 8.16 -11.62
N GLU A 27 -18.47 8.94 -11.98
CA GLU A 27 -17.20 8.45 -12.52
C GLU A 27 -16.20 7.97 -11.44
N ILE A 28 -16.46 8.23 -10.16
CA ILE A 28 -15.51 7.99 -9.06
C ILE A 28 -16.14 7.07 -8.01
N PRO A 29 -15.81 5.77 -7.99
CA PRO A 29 -16.40 4.78 -7.07
C PRO A 29 -15.83 4.84 -5.64
N GLN A 30 -15.18 5.94 -5.24
CA GLN A 30 -14.49 6.04 -3.94
C GLN A 30 -15.47 6.21 -2.77
N SER A 31 -16.49 7.04 -2.95
CA SER A 31 -17.43 7.42 -1.90
C SER A 31 -18.86 7.38 -2.38
N LEU A 32 -19.76 7.04 -1.45
CA LEU A 32 -21.20 7.07 -1.67
C LEU A 32 -21.77 8.47 -1.46
N CYS A 33 -22.93 8.74 -2.05
CA CYS A 33 -23.76 9.90 -1.76
C CYS A 33 -24.51 9.65 -0.45
N PRO A 34 -24.17 10.35 0.65
CA PRO A 34 -24.82 10.13 1.95
C PRO A 34 -26.24 10.72 2.00
N SER A 35 -26.62 11.56 1.04
CA SER A 35 -27.96 12.14 0.91
C SER A 35 -28.94 11.27 0.11
N GLN A 36 -28.58 10.02 -0.17
CA GLN A 36 -29.45 9.04 -0.79
C GLN A 36 -29.82 7.96 0.24
N ASP A 37 -31.13 7.72 0.39
CA ASP A 37 -31.66 6.73 1.33
C ASP A 37 -31.11 5.32 1.06
N ASP A 38 -30.98 4.94 -0.21
CA ASP A 38 -30.41 3.65 -0.62
C ASP A 38 -28.97 3.46 -0.13
N SER A 39 -28.17 4.54 -0.09
CA SER A 39 -26.80 4.49 0.45
C SER A 39 -26.82 4.18 1.95
N ILE A 40 -27.76 4.77 2.69
CA ILE A 40 -27.92 4.51 4.12
C ILE A 40 -28.39 3.06 4.35
N ILE A 41 -29.34 2.57 3.56
CA ILE A 41 -29.82 1.19 3.62
C ILE A 41 -28.67 0.21 3.34
N PHE A 42 -27.87 0.48 2.31
CA PHE A 42 -26.69 -0.31 1.97
C PHE A 42 -25.71 -0.41 3.17
N ILE A 43 -25.35 0.73 3.77
CA ILE A 43 -24.46 0.76 4.94
C ILE A 43 -25.05 0.00 6.13
N GLN A 44 -26.34 0.22 6.42
CA GLN A 44 -27.01 -0.43 7.55
C GLN A 44 -27.00 -1.96 7.40
N ASN A 45 -27.25 -2.47 6.19
CA ASN A 45 -27.19 -3.90 5.90
C ASN A 45 -25.76 -4.45 6.06
N MET A 46 -24.75 -3.74 5.55
CA MET A 46 -23.35 -4.14 5.67
C MET A 46 -22.91 -4.18 7.15
N LEU A 47 -23.19 -3.13 7.92
CA LEU A 47 -22.89 -3.08 9.35
C LEU A 47 -23.61 -4.18 10.12
N THR A 48 -24.88 -4.43 9.80
CA THR A 48 -25.67 -5.50 10.45
C THR A 48 -25.01 -6.86 10.26
N GLN A 49 -24.64 -7.20 9.02
CA GLN A 49 -23.98 -8.48 8.72
C GLN A 49 -22.66 -8.63 9.48
N ILE A 50 -21.80 -7.61 9.45
CA ILE A 50 -20.50 -7.66 10.12
C ILE A 50 -20.65 -7.72 11.64
N ILE A 51 -21.55 -6.92 12.23
CA ILE A 51 -21.74 -6.88 13.67
C ILE A 51 -22.33 -8.20 14.17
N GLU A 52 -23.40 -8.70 13.53
CA GLU A 52 -24.07 -9.95 13.94
C GLU A 52 -23.12 -11.15 13.78
N PHE A 53 -22.30 -11.19 12.74
CA PHE A 53 -21.25 -12.21 12.59
C PHE A 53 -20.26 -12.18 13.77
N HIS A 54 -19.67 -11.02 14.10
CA HIS A 54 -18.69 -10.92 15.18
C HIS A 54 -19.29 -11.16 16.56
N LEU A 55 -20.55 -10.76 16.79
CA LEU A 55 -21.27 -11.09 18.02
C LEU A 55 -21.49 -12.60 18.15
N SER A 56 -21.88 -13.28 17.07
CA SER A 56 -22.08 -14.74 17.08
C SER A 56 -20.80 -15.50 17.46
N ILE A 57 -19.63 -15.02 17.02
CA ILE A 57 -18.33 -15.58 17.40
C ILE A 57 -18.04 -15.32 18.87
N ALA A 58 -18.26 -14.09 19.35
CA ALA A 58 -18.03 -13.74 20.75
C ALA A 58 -18.90 -14.60 21.69
N ASP A 59 -20.17 -14.82 21.33
CA ASP A 59 -21.10 -15.66 22.08
C ASP A 59 -20.67 -17.13 22.06
N ALA A 60 -20.25 -17.65 20.90
CA ALA A 60 -19.74 -19.02 20.79
C ALA A 60 -18.53 -19.28 21.70
N VAL A 61 -17.57 -18.34 21.77
CA VAL A 61 -16.38 -18.46 22.62
C VAL A 61 -16.74 -18.37 24.11
N MET A 62 -17.67 -17.50 24.48
CA MET A 62 -18.15 -17.41 25.88
C MET A 62 -18.85 -18.70 26.30
N ASN A 63 -19.67 -19.29 25.43
CA ASN A 63 -20.37 -20.53 25.70
C ASN A 63 -19.41 -21.73 25.80
N SER A 64 -18.36 -21.82 24.98
CA SER A 64 -17.38 -22.90 25.05
C SER A 64 -16.55 -22.86 26.34
N ASN A 65 -16.16 -21.67 26.80
CA ASN A 65 -15.32 -21.48 28.00
C ASN A 65 -16.04 -21.79 29.32
N SER A 66 -17.38 -21.89 29.32
CA SER A 66 -18.16 -22.32 30.49
C SER A 66 -18.05 -23.83 30.80
N THR A 67 -17.46 -24.63 29.91
CA THR A 67 -17.35 -26.10 30.08
C THR A 67 -15.92 -26.61 30.36
N SER A 68 -14.89 -25.77 30.19
CA SER A 68 -13.49 -26.12 30.47
C SER A 68 -13.01 -25.49 31.78
N ALA A 69 -13.12 -26.24 32.88
CA ALA A 69 -12.41 -25.93 34.12
C ALA A 69 -10.90 -26.13 33.92
N GLY A 70 -10.17 -25.07 33.54
CA GLY A 70 -8.71 -25.10 33.50
C GLY A 70 -8.10 -24.12 32.50
N GLY A 71 -7.87 -22.88 32.94
CA GLY A 71 -7.07 -21.89 32.22
C GLY A 71 -7.85 -20.61 31.93
N ALA A 72 -7.72 -19.61 32.80
CA ALA A 72 -8.21 -18.27 32.52
C ALA A 72 -7.47 -17.72 31.29
N SER A 73 -8.16 -17.61 30.15
CA SER A 73 -7.71 -16.71 29.08
C SER A 73 -7.68 -15.31 29.67
N LEU A 74 -6.49 -14.72 29.79
CA LEU A 74 -6.26 -13.38 30.35
C LEU A 74 -6.84 -12.26 29.46
N HIS A 75 -7.40 -12.60 28.29
CA HIS A 75 -7.89 -11.65 27.30
C HIS A 75 -9.39 -11.81 27.09
N SER A 76 -10.14 -10.75 27.40
CA SER A 76 -11.55 -10.62 27.09
C SER A 76 -11.75 -10.60 25.58
N THR A 77 -12.54 -11.54 25.06
CA THR A 77 -12.97 -11.59 23.65
C THR A 77 -14.20 -10.72 23.39
N ALA A 78 -14.57 -9.85 24.34
CA ALA A 78 -15.76 -9.03 24.23
C ALA A 78 -15.65 -8.03 23.06
N PHE A 79 -16.59 -8.14 22.12
CA PHE A 79 -16.76 -7.18 21.05
C PHE A 79 -17.41 -5.90 21.62
N THR A 80 -16.58 -4.88 21.84
CA THR A 80 -16.97 -3.63 22.54
C THR A 80 -16.88 -2.39 21.66
N HIS A 81 -16.13 -2.45 20.55
CA HIS A 81 -15.89 -1.31 19.67
C HIS A 81 -15.95 -1.76 18.21
N ILE A 82 -16.59 -0.95 17.37
CA ILE A 82 -16.57 -1.05 15.91
C ILE A 82 -15.99 0.25 15.33
N HIS A 83 -15.13 0.11 14.33
CA HIS A 83 -14.58 1.24 13.58
C HIS A 83 -15.37 1.38 12.27
N ILE A 84 -16.02 2.52 12.03
CA ILE A 84 -16.86 2.74 10.83
C ILE A 84 -16.13 3.48 9.70
N GLY A 85 -14.82 3.69 9.85
CA GLY A 85 -13.96 4.25 8.82
C GLY A 85 -14.10 5.77 8.77
N CYS A 86 -14.63 6.26 7.65
CA CYS A 86 -14.89 7.69 7.39
C CYS A 86 -13.62 8.53 7.16
N ASP A 87 -12.55 7.91 6.67
CA ASP A 87 -11.33 8.58 6.20
C ASP A 87 -11.42 9.02 4.74
N GLU A 88 -10.64 10.05 4.39
CA GLU A 88 -10.27 10.45 3.03
C GLU A 88 -11.44 10.65 2.05
N VAL A 89 -12.58 11.13 2.54
CA VAL A 89 -13.77 11.43 1.73
C VAL A 89 -13.62 12.80 1.02
N LEU A 90 -12.58 12.93 0.21
CA LEU A 90 -12.11 14.21 -0.31
C LEU A 90 -13.09 14.87 -1.30
N ARG A 91 -13.96 14.10 -1.94
CA ARG A 91 -14.90 14.57 -2.98
C ARG A 91 -16.36 14.65 -2.51
N MET A 92 -16.61 14.61 -1.21
CA MET A 92 -17.97 14.80 -0.67
C MET A 92 -18.53 16.20 -0.97
N GLY A 93 -19.83 16.29 -1.21
CA GLY A 93 -20.54 17.55 -1.44
C GLY A 93 -20.60 18.00 -2.90
N GLU A 94 -20.27 17.12 -3.85
CA GLU A 94 -20.18 17.45 -5.27
C GLU A 94 -21.40 17.01 -6.07
N CYS A 95 -22.17 16.04 -5.58
CA CYS A 95 -23.37 15.61 -6.26
C CYS A 95 -24.50 16.65 -6.17
N ILE A 96 -25.53 16.50 -7.02
CA ILE A 96 -26.64 17.46 -7.11
C ILE A 96 -27.44 17.62 -5.80
N ARG A 97 -27.44 16.56 -4.98
CA ARG A 97 -28.12 16.51 -3.68
C ARG A 97 -27.25 17.12 -2.58
N CYS A 98 -26.00 16.68 -2.48
CA CYS A 98 -25.09 17.07 -1.42
C CYS A 98 -24.60 18.52 -1.56
N ARG A 99 -24.50 19.07 -2.78
CA ARG A 99 -24.05 20.47 -2.99
C ARG A 99 -24.90 21.55 -2.31
N GLN A 100 -26.07 21.19 -1.76
CA GLN A 100 -26.93 22.10 -1.00
C GLN A 100 -26.46 22.32 0.45
N HIS A 101 -25.62 21.43 0.96
CA HIS A 101 -25.12 21.43 2.33
C HIS A 101 -23.61 21.67 2.37
N SER A 102 -23.11 22.15 3.50
CA SER A 102 -21.66 22.26 3.69
C SER A 102 -21.03 20.87 3.84
N ARG A 103 -19.75 20.74 3.45
CA ARG A 103 -18.99 19.48 3.58
C ARG A 103 -18.94 18.98 5.03
N HIS A 104 -18.77 19.89 6.00
CA HIS A 104 -18.76 19.55 7.42
C HIS A 104 -20.13 19.06 7.91
N GLU A 105 -21.22 19.71 7.49
CA GLU A 105 -22.58 19.30 7.82
C GLU A 105 -22.90 17.91 7.26
N ILE A 106 -22.51 17.64 6.00
CA ILE A 106 -22.69 16.32 5.38
C ILE A 106 -21.97 15.25 6.20
N PHE A 107 -20.69 15.48 6.52
CA PHE A 107 -19.89 14.53 7.27
C PHE A 107 -20.45 14.28 8.68
N LEU A 108 -20.74 15.34 9.44
CA LEU A 108 -21.26 15.24 10.80
C LEU A 108 -22.65 14.57 10.82
N THR A 109 -23.52 14.90 9.86
CA THR A 109 -24.85 14.28 9.74
C THR A 109 -24.75 12.80 9.41
N HIS A 110 -23.85 12.43 8.48
CA HIS A 110 -23.62 11.04 8.14
C HIS A 110 -23.11 10.24 9.34
N VAL A 111 -22.03 10.70 9.99
CA VAL A 111 -21.43 10.00 11.14
C VAL A 111 -22.42 9.87 12.29
N THR A 112 -23.18 10.93 12.62
CA THR A 112 -24.18 10.87 13.70
C THR A 112 -25.32 9.90 13.36
N THR A 113 -25.79 9.89 12.10
CA THR A 113 -26.85 8.97 11.64
C THR A 113 -26.41 7.51 11.76
N ILE A 114 -25.23 7.16 11.24
CA ILE A 114 -24.71 5.79 11.28
C ILE A 114 -24.39 5.37 12.73
N SER A 115 -23.78 6.26 13.52
CA SER A 115 -23.47 5.98 14.93
C SER A 115 -24.74 5.77 15.76
N ASN A 116 -25.79 6.56 15.51
CA ASN A 116 -27.07 6.40 16.19
C ASN A 116 -27.75 5.07 15.84
N PHE A 117 -27.69 4.65 14.57
CA PHE A 117 -28.16 3.32 14.15
C PHE A 117 -27.46 2.21 14.93
N VAL A 118 -26.12 2.23 14.99
CA VAL A 118 -25.32 1.22 15.71
C VAL A 118 -25.68 1.21 17.20
N ARG A 119 -25.71 2.38 17.85
CA ARG A 119 -25.99 2.49 19.29
C ARG A 119 -27.41 2.09 19.68
N THR A 120 -28.39 2.33 18.80
CA THR A 120 -29.78 1.95 19.05
C THR A 120 -29.96 0.44 19.02
N ARG A 121 -29.30 -0.24 18.06
CA ARG A 121 -29.45 -1.68 17.86
C ARG A 121 -28.48 -2.52 18.71
N TRP A 122 -27.27 -2.00 18.95
CA TRP A 122 -26.22 -2.63 19.75
C TRP A 122 -25.64 -1.63 20.76
N PRO A 123 -26.36 -1.33 21.85
CA PRO A 123 -25.99 -0.29 22.81
C PRO A 123 -24.67 -0.56 23.55
N GLN A 124 -24.17 -1.79 23.53
CA GLN A 124 -22.88 -2.18 24.10
C GLN A 124 -21.68 -1.72 23.26
N LEU A 125 -21.87 -1.40 21.98
CA LEU A 125 -20.78 -1.03 21.07
C LEU A 125 -20.49 0.47 21.14
N GLN A 126 -19.21 0.80 21.27
CA GLN A 126 -18.69 2.14 21.02
C GLN A 126 -18.27 2.26 19.55
N VAL A 127 -18.50 3.43 18.96
CA VAL A 127 -18.20 3.69 17.55
C VAL A 127 -16.89 4.49 17.46
N VAL A 128 -16.01 4.06 16.57
CA VAL A 128 -14.72 4.70 16.29
C VAL A 128 -14.69 5.16 14.83
N ILE A 129 -14.11 6.32 14.58
CA ILE A 129 -13.85 6.85 13.22
C ILE A 129 -12.41 7.28 13.08
N TRP A 130 -11.91 7.36 11.85
CA TRP A 130 -10.65 8.05 11.58
C TRP A 130 -10.84 9.56 11.79
N ASP A 131 -9.77 10.24 12.22
CA ASP A 131 -9.83 11.65 12.63
C ASP A 131 -9.69 12.66 11.49
N ASP A 132 -9.16 12.25 10.34
CA ASP A 132 -8.64 13.14 9.30
C ASP A 132 -9.69 14.11 8.77
N MET A 133 -10.92 13.66 8.60
CA MET A 133 -12.03 14.49 8.15
C MET A 133 -12.51 15.50 9.21
N LEU A 134 -12.10 15.37 10.47
CA LEU A 134 -12.41 16.33 11.56
C LEU A 134 -11.36 17.44 11.69
N ARG A 135 -10.18 17.30 11.09
CA ARG A 135 -9.01 18.16 11.38
C ARG A 135 -9.24 19.63 11.04
N ASP A 136 -9.99 19.90 9.97
CA ASP A 136 -10.26 21.24 9.45
C ASP A 136 -11.57 21.85 9.99
N MET A 137 -12.31 21.12 10.84
CA MET A 137 -13.57 21.60 11.43
C MET A 137 -13.34 22.55 12.59
N MET A 138 -14.26 23.50 12.77
CA MET A 138 -14.26 24.40 13.93
C MET A 138 -14.84 23.71 15.16
N LEU A 139 -14.36 24.13 16.34
CA LEU A 139 -14.87 23.65 17.63
C LEU A 139 -16.39 23.81 17.76
N SER A 140 -16.95 24.93 17.29
CA SER A 140 -18.40 25.19 17.35
C SER A 140 -19.20 24.22 16.50
N GLU A 141 -18.69 23.79 15.35
CA GLU A 141 -19.38 22.84 14.46
C GLU A 141 -19.46 21.46 15.12
N MET A 142 -18.34 20.98 15.67
CA MET A 142 -18.29 19.70 16.39
C MET A 142 -19.14 19.69 17.65
N GLN A 143 -19.15 20.79 18.41
CA GLN A 143 -19.98 20.92 19.61
C GLN A 143 -21.47 21.00 19.28
N HIS A 144 -21.85 21.73 18.23
CA HIS A 144 -23.24 21.84 17.78
C HIS A 144 -23.79 20.49 17.31
N ALA A 145 -22.98 19.71 16.58
CA ALA A 145 -23.35 18.35 16.18
C ALA A 145 -23.31 17.32 17.33
N HIS A 146 -22.81 17.71 18.52
CA HIS A 146 -22.60 16.83 19.68
C HIS A 146 -21.80 15.56 19.34
N ILE A 147 -20.86 15.65 18.39
CA ILE A 147 -20.19 14.50 17.77
C ILE A 147 -19.43 13.63 18.79
N GLY A 148 -18.85 14.25 19.82
CA GLY A 148 -18.13 13.54 20.89
C GLY A 148 -19.00 12.68 21.80
N SER A 149 -20.33 12.76 21.67
CA SER A 149 -21.27 11.84 22.33
C SER A 149 -21.58 10.60 21.48
N TYR A 150 -21.15 10.57 20.22
CA TYR A 150 -21.45 9.50 19.27
C TYR A 150 -20.25 8.63 18.95
N VAL A 151 -19.05 9.21 18.85
CA VAL A 151 -17.84 8.52 18.37
C VAL A 151 -16.59 8.86 19.18
N GLU A 152 -15.62 7.96 19.15
CA GLU A 152 -14.24 8.19 19.56
C GLU A 152 -13.36 8.32 18.30
N PRO A 153 -12.62 9.42 18.09
CA PRO A 153 -11.74 9.53 16.92
C PRO A 153 -10.44 8.75 17.13
N MET A 154 -9.94 8.13 16.07
CA MET A 154 -8.63 7.47 16.00
C MET A 154 -7.68 8.35 15.19
N VAL A 155 -6.71 8.96 15.89
CA VAL A 155 -5.75 9.88 15.28
C VAL A 155 -4.63 9.11 14.60
N TRP A 156 -4.46 9.28 13.29
CA TRP A 156 -3.49 8.53 12.50
C TRP A 156 -2.50 9.43 11.75
N VAL A 157 -1.21 9.10 11.86
CA VAL A 157 -0.10 9.71 11.12
C VAL A 157 1.01 8.68 10.99
N TYR A 158 1.40 8.37 9.75
CA TYR A 158 2.43 7.37 9.48
C TYR A 158 3.82 7.99 9.26
N ALA A 159 3.91 9.32 9.18
CA ALA A 159 5.18 10.04 9.15
C ALA A 159 5.84 10.13 10.54
N ASN A 160 7.16 10.34 10.57
CA ASN A 160 7.91 10.50 11.83
C ASN A 160 7.60 11.82 12.56
N ASP A 161 7.26 12.87 11.83
CA ASP A 161 6.90 14.17 12.40
C ASP A 161 5.38 14.30 12.53
N ILE A 162 4.85 13.76 13.64
CA ILE A 162 3.40 13.74 13.91
C ILE A 162 2.83 15.16 14.05
N TYR A 163 3.57 16.06 14.71
CA TYR A 163 3.09 17.43 14.98
C TYR A 163 3.01 18.32 13.74
N ARG A 164 3.72 17.95 12.66
CA ARG A 164 3.54 18.60 11.35
C ARG A 164 2.12 18.44 10.82
N PHE A 165 1.49 17.30 11.08
CA PHE A 165 0.14 16.98 10.60
C PHE A 165 -0.92 17.25 11.65
N ILE A 166 -0.63 17.01 12.93
CA ILE A 166 -1.53 17.24 14.06
C ILE A 166 -0.97 18.34 14.95
N GLN A 167 -1.37 19.58 14.65
CA GLN A 167 -0.88 20.75 15.37
C GLN A 167 -1.34 20.75 16.85
N PRO A 168 -0.59 21.38 17.77
CA PRO A 168 -0.95 21.49 19.19
C PRO A 168 -2.40 21.94 19.47
N GLN A 169 -2.90 22.89 18.66
CA GLN A 169 -4.25 23.46 18.77
C GLN A 169 -5.34 22.42 18.51
N LEU A 170 -5.07 21.45 17.64
CA LEU A 170 -6.01 20.38 17.32
C LEU A 170 -6.22 19.45 18.53
N TRP A 171 -5.15 19.15 19.28
CA TRP A 171 -5.26 18.39 20.53
C TRP A 171 -6.12 19.10 21.58
N ASP A 172 -5.97 20.43 21.71
CA ASP A 172 -6.80 21.24 22.60
C ASP A 172 -8.27 21.26 22.18
N MET A 173 -8.53 21.29 20.88
CA MET A 173 -9.87 21.21 20.33
C MET A 173 -10.49 19.83 20.59
N TYR A 174 -9.78 18.75 20.28
CA TYR A 174 -10.25 17.39 20.51
C TYR A 174 -10.51 17.11 21.99
N ALA A 175 -9.65 17.56 22.90
CA ALA A 175 -9.86 17.38 24.34
C ALA A 175 -11.12 18.08 24.89
N LYS A 176 -11.60 19.14 24.21
CA LYS A 176 -12.86 19.84 24.56
C LYS A 176 -14.10 19.13 24.03
N VAL A 177 -13.97 18.32 22.99
CA VAL A 177 -15.10 17.65 22.31
C VAL A 177 -15.20 16.18 22.75
N PHE A 178 -14.07 15.48 22.82
CA PHE A 178 -13.99 14.05 23.02
C PHE A 178 -13.39 13.73 24.40
N PRO A 179 -14.07 12.92 25.24
CA PRO A 179 -13.51 12.49 26.53
C PRO A 179 -12.26 11.63 26.41
N THR A 180 -12.13 10.87 25.32
CA THR A 180 -11.02 9.97 24.98
C THR A 180 -10.85 9.92 23.46
N ILE A 181 -9.69 9.43 23.02
CA ILE A 181 -9.36 9.19 21.62
C ILE A 181 -8.50 7.92 21.50
N TRP A 182 -8.38 7.42 20.27
CA TRP A 182 -7.40 6.41 19.90
C TRP A 182 -6.25 7.04 19.12
N THR A 183 -5.15 6.32 19.01
CA THR A 183 -4.02 6.67 18.14
C THR A 183 -3.68 5.50 17.24
N ALA A 184 -3.13 5.76 16.05
CA ALA A 184 -2.75 4.72 15.11
C ALA A 184 -1.40 5.00 14.45
N SER A 185 -0.55 3.98 14.45
CA SER A 185 0.70 3.90 13.69
C SER A 185 0.62 2.77 12.67
N ALA A 186 1.69 2.51 11.93
CA ALA A 186 1.74 1.44 10.95
C ALA A 186 2.94 0.51 11.16
N PHE A 187 2.78 -0.78 10.87
CA PHE A 187 3.87 -1.76 10.80
C PHE A 187 4.19 -2.23 9.36
N LYS A 188 3.29 -2.02 8.40
CA LYS A 188 3.50 -2.22 6.96
C LYS A 188 2.58 -1.30 6.14
N GLY A 189 2.85 -1.13 4.85
CA GLY A 189 2.18 -0.13 4.01
C GLY A 189 2.56 1.29 4.44
N ALA A 190 1.73 2.28 4.05
CA ALA A 190 1.84 3.68 4.47
C ALA A 190 3.12 4.48 4.08
N PHE A 191 4.19 3.84 3.59
CA PHE A 191 5.40 4.53 3.11
C PHE A 191 5.62 4.45 1.60
N GLY A 192 5.17 3.40 0.93
CA GLY A 192 5.24 3.29 -0.52
C GLY A 192 4.19 2.33 -1.06
N GLU A 193 3.56 2.75 -2.16
CA GLU A 193 2.38 2.10 -2.75
C GLU A 193 2.68 0.72 -3.36
N SER A 194 3.95 0.43 -3.66
CA SER A 194 4.39 -0.78 -4.35
C SER A 194 5.60 -1.45 -3.70
N LEU A 195 5.81 -1.24 -2.40
CA LEU A 195 6.93 -1.87 -1.69
C LEU A 195 6.69 -3.38 -1.54
N MET A 196 7.75 -4.17 -1.69
CA MET A 196 7.70 -5.62 -1.47
C MET A 196 8.09 -5.99 -0.02
N ILE A 197 9.01 -5.23 0.57
CA ILE A 197 9.58 -5.47 1.90
C ILE A 197 9.39 -4.22 2.76
N PRO A 198 8.81 -4.33 3.98
CA PRO A 198 8.55 -3.16 4.79
C PRO A 198 9.84 -2.47 5.25
N PRO A 199 9.88 -1.13 5.24
CA PRO A 199 11.00 -0.38 5.79
C PRO A 199 10.94 -0.39 7.32
N LEU A 200 11.45 -1.48 7.93
CA LEU A 200 11.38 -1.74 9.37
C LEU A 200 11.75 -0.54 10.25
N GLN A 201 12.88 0.11 9.93
CA GLN A 201 13.36 1.26 10.68
C GLN A 201 12.33 2.39 10.73
N ARG A 202 11.68 2.70 9.59
CA ARG A 202 10.71 3.80 9.51
C ARG A 202 9.47 3.52 10.37
N HIS A 203 8.96 2.29 10.31
CA HIS A 203 7.84 1.87 11.16
C HIS A 203 8.20 1.92 12.64
N LEU A 204 9.38 1.41 13.02
CA LEU A 204 9.85 1.46 14.40
C LEU A 204 9.98 2.90 14.92
N GLU A 205 10.58 3.80 14.13
CA GLU A 205 10.70 5.21 14.46
C GLU A 205 9.31 5.86 14.63
N ASN A 206 8.38 5.63 13.71
CA ASN A 206 7.01 6.15 13.82
C ASN A 206 6.31 5.65 15.10
N ASN A 207 6.45 4.37 15.44
CA ASN A 207 5.90 3.81 16.68
C ASN A 207 6.49 4.49 17.94
N MET A 208 7.81 4.70 17.98
CA MET A 208 8.45 5.40 19.09
C MET A 208 8.00 6.86 19.20
N ARG A 209 7.75 7.53 18.08
CA ARG A 209 7.21 8.90 18.05
C ARG A 209 5.78 8.93 18.59
N TRP A 210 4.95 7.96 18.24
CA TRP A 210 3.61 7.83 18.80
C TRP A 210 3.62 7.61 20.31
N LEU A 211 4.51 6.75 20.83
CA LEU A 211 4.67 6.58 22.29
C LEU A 211 4.99 7.91 23.00
N ALA A 212 5.87 8.72 22.42
CA ALA A 212 6.20 10.04 22.96
C ALA A 212 5.01 11.01 22.93
N VAL A 213 4.24 11.01 21.84
CA VAL A 213 3.01 11.83 21.72
C VAL A 213 1.97 11.38 22.74
N ILE A 214 1.72 10.08 22.88
CA ILE A 214 0.77 9.54 23.87
C ILE A 214 1.19 9.96 25.28
N ALA A 215 2.47 9.81 25.63
CA ALA A 215 2.97 10.20 26.95
C ALA A 215 2.76 11.70 27.24
N LYS A 216 2.86 12.56 26.23
CA LYS A 216 2.72 14.01 26.36
C LYS A 216 1.26 14.49 26.34
N GLU A 217 0.44 13.97 25.43
CA GLU A 217 -0.89 14.50 25.16
C GLU A 217 -2.01 13.75 25.92
N SER A 218 -1.75 12.56 26.48
CA SER A 218 -2.78 11.76 27.17
C SER A 218 -3.45 12.51 28.33
N GLY A 219 -2.70 13.32 29.07
CA GLY A 219 -3.22 14.11 30.19
C GLY A 219 -4.24 15.19 29.82
N ARG A 220 -4.40 15.53 28.53
CA ARG A 220 -5.42 16.49 28.08
C ARG A 220 -6.83 15.92 28.08
N PHE A 221 -6.96 14.62 27.87
CA PHE A 221 -8.25 13.95 27.72
C PHE A 221 -8.74 13.47 29.09
N SER A 222 -10.00 13.77 29.43
CA SER A 222 -10.59 13.41 30.72
C SER A 222 -10.53 11.91 31.06
N LYS A 223 -10.54 11.05 30.03
CA LYS A 223 -10.41 9.59 30.14
C LYS A 223 -9.07 9.06 29.58
N GLY A 224 -8.11 9.95 29.30
CA GLY A 224 -6.83 9.61 28.67
C GLY A 224 -6.94 9.17 27.20
N ILE A 225 -5.81 8.86 26.59
CA ILE A 225 -5.74 8.17 25.30
C ILE A 225 -5.96 6.68 25.52
N ARG A 226 -6.87 6.08 24.74
CA ARG A 226 -7.35 4.71 24.93
C ARG A 226 -6.31 3.64 24.57
N GLY A 227 -5.54 3.87 23.51
CA GLY A 227 -4.52 2.96 23.05
C GLY A 227 -3.92 3.35 21.70
N LEU A 228 -2.94 2.55 21.27
CA LEU A 228 -2.27 2.64 19.97
C LEU A 228 -2.63 1.42 19.12
N ALA A 229 -3.23 1.64 17.95
CA ALA A 229 -3.47 0.62 16.95
C ALA A 229 -2.29 0.53 15.98
N LEU A 230 -1.81 -0.70 15.72
CA LEU A 230 -0.80 -0.96 14.68
C LEU A 230 -1.51 -1.36 13.38
N THR A 231 -1.51 -0.47 12.39
CA THR A 231 -2.13 -0.70 11.09
C THR A 231 -1.18 -1.41 10.13
N GLY A 232 -1.75 -2.20 9.21
CA GLY A 232 -0.99 -2.93 8.21
C GLY A 232 -1.73 -2.98 6.89
N TRP A 233 -1.65 -1.90 6.12
CA TRP A 233 -2.36 -1.73 4.84
C TRP A 233 -1.83 -2.68 3.77
N GLN A 234 -2.71 -3.20 2.93
CA GLN A 234 -2.36 -4.12 1.83
C GLN A 234 -2.34 -3.43 0.46
N ARG A 235 -3.05 -2.30 0.35
CA ARG A 235 -3.15 -1.39 -0.80
C ARG A 235 -3.49 0.00 -0.28
N TYR A 236 -3.32 1.01 -1.13
CA TYR A 236 -3.64 2.41 -0.81
C TYR A 236 -5.07 2.81 -1.20
N ASP A 237 -5.62 2.13 -2.20
CA ASP A 237 -7.05 2.12 -2.51
C ASP A 237 -7.39 0.75 -3.16
N HIS A 238 -8.65 0.53 -3.51
CA HIS A 238 -9.11 -0.73 -4.10
C HIS A 238 -8.51 -1.03 -5.50
N PHE A 239 -8.13 0.00 -6.25
CA PHE A 239 -7.56 -0.10 -7.61
C PHE A 239 -6.03 -0.08 -7.61
N ALA A 240 -5.39 0.31 -6.51
CA ALA A 240 -3.96 0.27 -6.35
C ALA A 240 -3.44 -1.16 -6.35
N VAL A 241 -2.18 -1.32 -6.75
CA VAL A 241 -1.46 -2.59 -6.72
C VAL A 241 -1.18 -3.06 -5.28
N LEU A 242 -0.79 -4.32 -5.10
CA LEU A 242 -0.41 -4.84 -3.79
C LEU A 242 0.86 -4.12 -3.28
N CYS A 243 0.83 -3.70 -2.02
CA CYS A 243 2.05 -3.39 -1.29
C CYS A 243 2.51 -4.62 -0.48
N GLU A 244 3.31 -4.43 0.57
CA GLU A 244 3.97 -5.51 1.28
C GLU A 244 2.97 -6.56 1.78
N LEU A 245 3.18 -7.82 1.40
CA LEU A 245 2.31 -8.93 1.82
C LEU A 245 2.37 -9.13 3.34
N PHE A 246 1.26 -9.58 3.93
CA PHE A 246 1.15 -9.75 5.38
C PHE A 246 2.26 -10.63 6.00
N PRO A 247 2.60 -11.83 5.48
CA PRO A 247 3.72 -12.62 5.99
C PRO A 247 5.06 -11.89 5.94
N VAL A 248 5.25 -11.08 4.89
CA VAL A 248 6.48 -10.28 4.73
C VAL A 248 6.56 -9.18 5.79
N GLY A 249 5.40 -8.70 6.26
CA GLY A 249 5.25 -7.73 7.34
C GLY A 249 5.38 -8.25 8.77
N ILE A 250 5.42 -9.57 8.99
CA ILE A 250 5.44 -10.14 10.36
C ILE A 250 6.65 -9.67 11.18
N PRO A 251 7.89 -9.63 10.66
CA PRO A 251 9.02 -9.13 11.44
C PRO A 251 8.84 -7.68 11.91
N SER A 252 8.25 -6.85 11.05
CA SER A 252 7.90 -5.46 11.39
C SER A 252 6.77 -5.38 12.41
N LEU A 253 5.75 -6.22 12.28
CA LEU A 253 4.66 -6.33 13.25
C LEU A 253 5.18 -6.71 14.64
N ILE A 254 5.97 -7.77 14.75
CA ILE A 254 6.47 -8.27 16.04
C ILE A 254 7.45 -7.26 16.68
N THR A 255 8.28 -6.60 15.86
CA THR A 255 9.15 -5.52 16.33
C THR A 255 8.36 -4.33 16.85
N SER A 256 7.33 -3.92 16.11
CA SER A 256 6.42 -2.83 16.48
C SER A 256 5.65 -3.16 17.76
N LEU A 257 5.07 -4.35 17.84
CA LEU A 257 4.27 -4.82 18.97
C LEU A 257 5.11 -4.93 20.26
N SER A 258 6.31 -5.52 20.17
CA SER A 258 7.22 -5.60 21.33
C SER A 258 7.62 -4.21 21.82
N THR A 259 7.88 -3.28 20.90
CA THR A 259 8.27 -1.90 21.25
C THR A 259 7.13 -1.15 21.93
N VAL A 260 5.94 -1.18 21.33
CA VAL A 260 4.76 -0.47 21.84
C VAL A 260 4.30 -1.05 23.17
N SER A 261 4.34 -2.38 23.34
CA SER A 261 3.94 -3.03 24.59
C SER A 261 4.89 -2.73 25.75
N LYS A 262 6.20 -2.59 25.48
CA LYS A 262 7.20 -2.24 26.50
C LYS A 262 7.34 -0.73 26.73
N GLY A 263 6.87 0.09 25.78
CA GLY A 263 7.04 1.54 25.79
C GLY A 263 8.43 2.03 25.34
N TYR A 264 9.32 1.11 24.95
CA TYR A 264 10.67 1.40 24.44
C TYR A 264 11.19 0.23 23.59
N PHE A 265 12.18 0.50 22.74
CA PHE A 265 12.84 -0.52 21.93
C PHE A 265 13.97 -1.19 22.70
N VAL A 266 13.92 -2.52 22.83
CA VAL A 266 14.95 -3.30 23.52
C VAL A 266 16.11 -3.56 22.56
N THR A 267 17.25 -2.91 22.82
CA THR A 267 18.47 -3.07 22.01
C THR A 267 19.34 -4.25 22.46
N ASN A 268 19.17 -4.74 23.69
CA ASN A 268 19.90 -5.90 24.20
C ASN A 268 19.30 -7.21 23.64
N PRO A 269 20.05 -7.99 22.84
CA PRO A 269 19.54 -9.24 22.27
C PRO A 269 19.10 -10.28 23.32
N LYS A 270 19.66 -10.23 24.55
CA LYS A 270 19.33 -11.19 25.63
C LYS A 270 17.99 -10.90 26.31
N GLU A 271 17.53 -9.66 26.26
CA GLU A 271 16.29 -9.19 26.89
C GLU A 271 15.14 -9.09 25.88
N ASN A 272 15.42 -9.38 24.61
CA ASN A 272 14.48 -9.25 23.54
C ASN A 272 13.87 -10.61 23.15
N ASP A 273 12.55 -10.70 23.27
CA ASP A 273 11.78 -11.88 22.91
C ASP A 273 11.56 -12.03 21.40
N ILE A 274 11.82 -11.00 20.58
CA ILE A 274 11.52 -10.99 19.14
C ILE A 274 12.18 -12.17 18.41
N LEU A 275 13.48 -12.41 18.64
CA LEU A 275 14.20 -13.50 17.98
C LEU A 275 13.66 -14.88 18.39
N ARG A 276 13.22 -15.02 19.65
CA ARG A 276 12.61 -16.25 20.14
C ARG A 276 11.21 -16.45 19.54
N VAL A 277 10.39 -15.41 19.53
CA VAL A 277 9.01 -15.45 19.00
C VAL A 277 9.00 -15.73 17.50
N LEU A 278 9.97 -15.19 16.75
CA LEU A 278 10.09 -15.44 15.32
C LEU A 278 10.87 -16.72 14.99
N GLU A 279 11.33 -17.46 16.00
CA GLU A 279 12.12 -18.70 15.85
C GLU A 279 13.35 -18.51 14.94
N CYS A 280 14.11 -17.45 15.21
CA CYS A 280 15.32 -17.13 14.48
C CYS A 280 16.48 -18.05 14.89
N ALA A 281 17.15 -18.65 13.91
CA ALA A 281 18.35 -19.48 14.13
C ALA A 281 19.57 -18.68 14.64
N PHE A 282 19.44 -17.37 14.80
CA PHE A 282 20.47 -16.49 15.31
C PHE A 282 20.50 -16.51 16.84
N HIS A 283 21.52 -17.16 17.41
CA HIS A 283 21.86 -16.98 18.82
C HIS A 283 22.86 -15.82 18.94
N PRO A 284 22.55 -14.75 19.69
CA PRO A 284 23.47 -13.63 19.86
C PRO A 284 24.78 -14.14 20.46
N ASP A 285 25.92 -13.89 19.80
CA ASP A 285 27.23 -14.21 20.36
C ASP A 285 27.36 -13.49 21.70
N SER A 286 27.51 -14.27 22.78
CA SER A 286 27.53 -13.80 24.17
C SER A 286 28.67 -12.80 24.44
N ARG A 287 29.62 -12.68 23.51
CA ARG A 287 30.77 -11.77 23.52
C ARG A 287 30.52 -10.38 22.93
N ARG A 288 29.36 -10.12 22.31
CA ARG A 288 28.98 -8.81 21.74
C ARG A 288 27.86 -8.13 22.51
N SER A 289 27.92 -8.15 23.85
CA SER A 289 26.91 -7.57 24.76
C SER A 289 26.83 -6.03 24.76
N GLY A 290 27.24 -5.37 23.67
CA GLY A 290 27.23 -3.90 23.55
C GLY A 290 26.78 -3.37 22.18
N HIS A 291 26.50 -4.24 21.20
CA HIS A 291 25.98 -3.82 19.89
C HIS A 291 24.47 -4.07 19.81
N PRO A 292 23.66 -3.11 19.31
CA PRO A 292 22.25 -3.34 19.03
C PRO A 292 22.06 -4.56 18.12
N TRP A 293 21.08 -5.42 18.43
CA TRP A 293 20.75 -6.56 17.55
C TRP A 293 20.14 -6.13 16.20
N ILE A 294 19.62 -4.89 16.13
CA ILE A 294 19.25 -4.17 14.90
C ILE A 294 19.97 -2.82 14.91
N GLU A 295 20.85 -2.60 13.94
CA GLU A 295 21.47 -1.30 13.70
C GLU A 295 20.63 -0.49 12.71
N LEU A 296 19.85 0.48 13.19
CA LEU A 296 18.92 1.30 12.39
C LEU A 296 19.66 2.32 11.48
N HIS A 297 20.42 1.83 10.50
CA HIS A 297 21.10 2.66 9.51
C HIS A 297 20.47 2.50 8.12
N PRO A 298 20.40 3.56 7.30
CA PRO A 298 19.79 3.51 5.96
C PRO A 298 20.36 2.44 5.01
N ASN A 299 21.58 1.96 5.25
CA ASN A 299 22.27 0.95 4.43
C ASN A 299 22.35 -0.43 5.10
N SER A 300 21.64 -0.63 6.21
CA SER A 300 21.68 -1.91 6.92
C SER A 300 20.69 -2.90 6.31
N HIS A 301 21.14 -4.13 6.12
CA HIS A 301 20.33 -5.22 5.58
C HIS A 301 19.38 -5.78 6.66
N HIS A 302 18.52 -4.93 7.24
CA HIS A 302 17.54 -5.35 8.26
C HIS A 302 16.68 -6.51 7.79
N SER A 303 16.35 -6.52 6.50
CA SER A 303 15.55 -7.55 5.88
C SER A 303 16.29 -8.91 5.84
N GLN A 304 17.61 -8.92 5.77
CA GLN A 304 18.40 -10.16 5.78
C GLN A 304 18.49 -10.79 7.17
N LEU A 305 18.43 -10.00 8.25
CA LEU A 305 18.45 -10.55 9.62
C LEU A 305 17.33 -11.58 9.84
N PHE A 306 16.12 -11.26 9.38
CA PHE A 306 14.96 -12.13 9.56
C PHE A 306 14.86 -13.28 8.55
N SER A 307 15.78 -13.36 7.58
CA SER A 307 15.84 -14.48 6.63
C SER A 307 16.18 -15.83 7.31
N ALA A 308 16.80 -15.79 8.49
CA ALA A 308 17.14 -16.96 9.28
C ALA A 308 16.02 -17.38 10.28
N CYS A 309 14.82 -16.79 10.16
CA CYS A 309 13.69 -17.05 11.04
C CYS A 309 12.68 -18.04 10.45
N SER A 310 11.88 -18.66 11.33
CA SER A 310 11.02 -19.81 10.98
C SER A 310 9.57 -19.65 11.46
N TYR A 311 9.08 -18.42 11.58
CA TYR A 311 7.68 -18.13 11.91
C TYR A 311 6.69 -18.56 10.80
N PRO A 312 5.37 -18.69 11.11
CA PRO A 312 4.35 -18.99 10.11
C PRO A 312 4.34 -17.96 8.96
N GLY A 313 4.53 -18.43 7.72
CA GLY A 313 4.66 -17.57 6.54
C GLY A 313 6.08 -17.05 6.26
N SER A 314 7.09 -17.48 7.04
CA SER A 314 8.50 -17.10 6.81
C SER A 314 9.05 -17.55 5.44
N MET A 315 8.47 -18.57 4.81
CA MET A 315 8.83 -18.97 3.44
C MET A 315 8.48 -17.89 2.42
N VAL A 316 7.32 -17.24 2.56
CA VAL A 316 6.91 -16.10 1.73
C VAL A 316 7.89 -14.93 1.91
N TYR A 317 8.33 -14.66 3.15
CA TYR A 317 9.34 -13.65 3.43
C TYR A 317 10.69 -13.94 2.75
N LYS A 318 11.21 -15.17 2.89
CA LYS A 318 12.47 -15.60 2.26
C LYS A 318 12.39 -15.54 0.74
N PHE A 319 11.24 -15.92 0.16
CA PHE A 319 10.99 -15.79 -1.27
C PHE A 319 10.98 -14.31 -1.70
N ALA A 320 10.21 -13.46 -1.02
CA ALA A 320 10.13 -12.03 -1.33
C ALA A 320 11.50 -11.34 -1.26
N LEU A 321 12.35 -11.69 -0.28
CA LEU A 321 13.70 -11.17 -0.18
C LEU A 321 14.58 -11.56 -1.38
N ARG A 322 14.60 -12.85 -1.75
CA ARG A 322 15.35 -13.32 -2.93
C ARG A 322 14.82 -12.68 -4.22
N LEU A 323 13.51 -12.54 -4.35
CA LEU A 323 12.90 -11.91 -5.51
C LEU A 323 13.29 -10.44 -5.60
N PHE A 324 13.21 -9.70 -4.49
CA PHE A 324 13.63 -8.30 -4.44
C PHE A 324 15.09 -8.10 -4.87
N GLU A 325 16.00 -8.94 -4.35
CA GLU A 325 17.42 -8.91 -4.73
C GLU A 325 17.60 -9.23 -6.21
N LYS A 326 16.91 -10.25 -6.74
CA LYS A 326 16.99 -10.63 -8.15
C LYS A 326 16.42 -9.56 -9.08
N LEU A 327 15.28 -8.97 -8.75
CA LEU A 327 14.68 -7.88 -9.53
C LEU A 327 15.61 -6.65 -9.55
N SER A 328 16.26 -6.34 -8.43
CA SER A 328 17.24 -5.25 -8.35
C SER A 328 18.48 -5.51 -9.22
N GLU A 329 18.99 -6.74 -9.23
CA GLU A 329 20.08 -7.18 -10.12
C GLU A 329 19.69 -7.00 -11.60
N LEU A 330 18.51 -7.50 -11.97
CA LEU A 330 18.03 -7.48 -13.36
C LEU A 330 17.67 -6.07 -13.84
N GLN A 331 17.15 -5.22 -12.96
CA GLN A 331 16.91 -3.82 -13.27
C GLN A 331 18.23 -3.11 -13.60
N ASN A 332 19.30 -3.35 -12.81
CA ASN A 332 20.62 -2.80 -13.10
C ASN A 332 21.20 -3.35 -14.42
N TYR A 333 20.99 -4.63 -14.72
CA TYR A 333 21.37 -5.24 -15.99
C TYR A 333 20.65 -4.60 -17.19
N LEU A 334 19.33 -4.37 -17.09
CA LEU A 334 18.54 -3.69 -18.12
C LEU A 334 18.99 -2.24 -18.31
N LEU A 335 19.14 -1.48 -17.22
CA LEU A 335 19.65 -0.10 -17.26
C LEU A 335 21.04 -0.02 -17.90
N HIS A 336 21.92 -0.96 -17.58
CA HIS A 336 23.24 -1.02 -18.20
C HIS A 336 23.13 -1.29 -19.71
N THR A 337 22.19 -2.11 -20.14
CA THR A 337 22.06 -2.51 -21.55
C THR A 337 21.29 -1.53 -22.41
N GLN A 338 20.28 -0.84 -21.86
CA GLN A 338 19.44 0.11 -22.58
C GLN A 338 19.99 1.53 -22.47
N ASP A 339 20.25 2.02 -21.26
CA ASP A 339 20.55 3.45 -21.08
C ASP A 339 22.05 3.76 -21.04
N ARG A 340 22.86 2.84 -20.51
CA ARG A 340 24.32 3.07 -20.36
C ARG A 340 25.16 2.48 -21.49
N SER A 341 24.57 1.61 -22.31
CA SER A 341 25.24 0.97 -23.44
C SER A 341 24.99 1.75 -24.73
N ALA A 342 26.06 2.11 -25.41
CA ALA A 342 26.01 2.78 -26.72
C ALA A 342 25.62 1.83 -27.88
N TRP A 343 25.24 0.58 -27.57
CA TRP A 343 25.00 -0.47 -28.56
C TRP A 343 23.57 -1.01 -28.54
N MET A 344 22.78 -0.72 -27.51
CA MET A 344 21.37 -1.14 -27.42
C MET A 344 20.46 -0.04 -26.85
N SER A 345 20.91 1.22 -26.95
CA SER A 345 20.06 2.36 -26.63
C SER A 345 18.85 2.45 -27.53
N GLU A 346 17.84 3.20 -27.10
CA GLU A 346 16.65 3.50 -27.89
C GLU A 346 17.02 4.06 -29.27
N TYR A 347 18.10 4.85 -29.36
CA TYR A 347 18.65 5.32 -30.62
C TYR A 347 19.10 4.19 -31.55
N ASN A 348 19.89 3.24 -31.02
CA ASN A 348 20.37 2.09 -31.80
C ASN A 348 19.21 1.24 -32.30
N VAL A 349 18.23 1.00 -31.42
CA VAL A 349 17.01 0.24 -31.72
C VAL A 349 16.22 0.98 -32.81
N ARG A 350 15.85 2.25 -32.64
CA ARG A 350 15.05 3.00 -33.63
C ARG A 350 15.70 3.02 -35.03
N HIS A 351 17.02 3.17 -35.10
CA HIS A 351 17.72 3.21 -36.39
C HIS A 351 18.16 1.84 -36.94
N ASN A 352 17.91 0.75 -36.20
CA ASN A 352 18.42 -0.58 -36.50
C ASN A 352 19.93 -0.53 -36.84
N PHE A 353 20.69 0.16 -35.98
CA PHE A 353 22.10 0.50 -36.18
C PHE A 353 22.90 0.25 -34.91
N SER A 354 23.72 -0.80 -34.92
CA SER A 354 24.63 -1.15 -33.83
C SER A 354 25.72 -2.12 -34.30
N SER A 355 26.70 -2.39 -33.43
CA SER A 355 27.72 -3.43 -33.62
C SER A 355 27.18 -4.80 -33.17
N PRO A 356 27.00 -5.79 -34.08
CA PRO A 356 26.46 -7.09 -33.71
C PRO A 356 27.24 -7.81 -32.61
N SER A 357 28.57 -7.72 -32.60
CA SER A 357 29.39 -8.32 -31.53
C SER A 357 29.04 -7.75 -30.15
N ARG A 358 28.85 -6.43 -30.06
CA ARG A 358 28.51 -5.78 -28.79
C ARG A 358 27.08 -6.08 -28.36
N VAL A 359 26.15 -6.15 -29.31
CA VAL A 359 24.77 -6.57 -29.05
C VAL A 359 24.72 -7.99 -28.49
N TYR A 360 25.53 -8.91 -29.03
CA TYR A 360 25.65 -10.26 -28.51
C TYR A 360 26.18 -10.27 -27.07
N ASP A 361 27.29 -9.56 -26.80
CA ASP A 361 27.89 -9.47 -25.46
C ASP A 361 26.88 -8.99 -24.40
N VAL A 362 25.97 -8.08 -24.75
CA VAL A 362 25.00 -7.55 -23.78
C VAL A 362 23.71 -8.36 -23.69
N THR A 363 23.38 -9.23 -24.67
CA THR A 363 22.12 -10.00 -24.70
C THR A 363 22.26 -11.50 -24.42
N HIS A 364 23.48 -12.05 -24.44
CA HIS A 364 23.70 -13.50 -24.30
C HIS A 364 23.11 -14.10 -23.01
N ASN A 365 23.07 -13.35 -21.91
CA ASN A 365 22.52 -13.80 -20.62
C ASN A 365 21.00 -13.59 -20.48
N THR A 366 20.37 -12.82 -21.35
CA THR A 366 18.93 -12.50 -21.26
C THR A 366 18.04 -13.75 -21.19
N PRO A 367 18.25 -14.81 -22.00
CA PRO A 367 17.42 -16.02 -21.93
C PRO A 367 17.53 -16.76 -20.58
N LEU A 368 18.71 -16.75 -19.96
CA LEU A 368 18.92 -17.36 -18.64
C LEU A 368 18.07 -16.64 -17.58
N TYR A 369 18.11 -15.31 -17.57
CA TYR A 369 17.33 -14.51 -16.63
C TYR A 369 15.81 -14.67 -16.79
N ILE A 370 15.33 -14.82 -18.03
CA ILE A 370 13.92 -15.12 -18.29
C ILE A 370 13.52 -16.47 -17.66
N ASN A 371 14.37 -17.50 -17.81
CA ASN A 371 14.12 -18.82 -17.23
C ASN A 371 14.15 -18.81 -15.70
N GLU A 372 15.10 -18.07 -15.10
CA GLU A 372 15.20 -17.89 -13.65
C GLU A 372 13.94 -17.22 -13.08
N LEU A 373 13.50 -16.09 -13.66
CA LEU A 373 12.26 -15.43 -13.23
C LEU A 373 11.02 -16.30 -13.46
N SER A 374 10.97 -17.05 -14.55
CA SER A 374 9.88 -18.00 -14.81
C SER A 374 9.84 -19.12 -13.76
N ALA A 375 11.00 -19.55 -13.26
CA ALA A 375 11.08 -20.50 -12.16
C ALA A 375 10.62 -19.88 -10.84
N MET A 376 11.03 -18.64 -10.54
CA MET A 376 10.56 -17.91 -9.37
C MET A 376 9.04 -17.66 -9.40
N ALA A 377 8.46 -17.42 -10.59
CA ALA A 377 7.02 -17.30 -10.74
C ALA A 377 6.28 -18.60 -10.35
N ARG A 378 6.80 -19.76 -10.75
CA ARG A 378 6.23 -21.06 -10.33
C ARG A 378 6.41 -21.31 -8.83
N GLU A 379 7.58 -20.98 -8.30
CA GLU A 379 7.85 -21.07 -6.86
C GLU A 379 6.91 -20.17 -6.03
N ALA A 380 6.56 -18.98 -6.53
CA ALA A 380 5.60 -18.11 -5.88
C ALA A 380 4.25 -18.80 -5.66
N TYR A 381 3.76 -19.57 -6.64
CA TYR A 381 2.53 -20.36 -6.47
C TYR A 381 2.67 -21.37 -5.35
N GLU A 382 3.75 -22.15 -5.32
CA GLU A 382 3.96 -23.18 -4.29
C GLU A 382 4.05 -22.59 -2.88
N VAL A 383 4.76 -21.47 -2.72
CA VAL A 383 5.05 -20.87 -1.42
C VAL A 383 3.89 -20.03 -0.87
N MET A 384 3.09 -19.42 -1.73
CA MET A 384 2.04 -18.48 -1.31
C MET A 384 0.64 -19.10 -1.20
N PHE A 385 0.41 -20.27 -1.82
CA PHE A 385 -0.91 -20.91 -1.86
C PHE A 385 -1.45 -21.31 -0.47
N ASP A 386 -0.57 -21.61 0.49
CA ASP A 386 -0.97 -21.93 1.86
C ASP A 386 -1.49 -20.71 2.64
N VAL A 387 -1.26 -19.49 2.15
CA VAL A 387 -1.57 -18.24 2.85
C VAL A 387 -2.61 -17.40 2.12
N PHE A 388 -2.61 -17.45 0.79
CA PHE A 388 -3.43 -16.59 -0.06
C PHE A 388 -4.25 -17.40 -1.04
N ASP A 389 -5.40 -16.86 -1.44
CA ASP A 389 -6.16 -17.41 -2.56
C ASP A 389 -5.42 -17.27 -3.89
N GLU A 390 -5.88 -18.04 -4.89
CA GLU A 390 -5.30 -18.06 -6.22
C GLU A 390 -5.26 -16.68 -6.89
N TYR A 391 -6.29 -15.85 -6.69
CA TYR A 391 -6.35 -14.51 -7.30
C TYR A 391 -5.23 -13.62 -6.79
N THR A 392 -4.98 -13.61 -5.49
CA THR A 392 -3.92 -12.82 -4.86
C THR A 392 -2.53 -13.29 -5.31
N VAL A 393 -2.34 -14.60 -5.46
CA VAL A 393 -1.06 -15.18 -5.91
C VAL A 393 -0.79 -14.83 -7.38
N VAL A 394 -1.79 -15.00 -8.26
CA VAL A 394 -1.70 -14.64 -9.68
C VAL A 394 -1.37 -13.16 -9.82
N GLU A 395 -2.09 -12.30 -9.10
CA GLU A 395 -1.87 -10.87 -9.14
C GLU A 395 -0.46 -10.50 -8.66
N PHE A 396 0.03 -11.12 -7.58
CA PHE A 396 1.39 -10.88 -7.10
C PHE A 396 2.43 -11.21 -8.18
N VAL A 397 2.28 -12.33 -8.90
CA VAL A 397 3.18 -12.74 -9.98
C VAL A 397 3.09 -11.78 -11.17
N GLU A 398 1.87 -11.43 -11.58
CA GLU A 398 1.62 -10.51 -12.70
C GLU A 398 2.15 -9.09 -12.41
N GLN A 399 2.03 -8.63 -11.17
CA GLN A 399 2.52 -7.32 -10.75
C GLN A 399 4.04 -7.28 -10.60
N ASN A 400 4.64 -8.28 -9.94
CA ASN A 400 6.03 -8.16 -9.46
C ASN A 400 7.05 -8.87 -10.35
N ILE A 401 6.67 -9.96 -11.04
CA ILE A 401 7.61 -10.81 -11.77
C ILE A 401 7.46 -10.63 -13.28
N TYR A 402 6.22 -10.68 -13.77
CA TYR A 402 5.92 -10.61 -15.20
C TYR A 402 6.46 -9.34 -15.91
N PRO A 403 6.41 -8.13 -15.33
CA PRO A 403 6.88 -6.93 -16.04
C PRO A 403 8.38 -6.99 -16.37
N MET A 404 9.17 -7.60 -15.48
CA MET A 404 10.60 -7.81 -15.72
C MET A 404 10.82 -8.88 -16.80
N ILE A 405 10.06 -9.98 -16.79
CA ILE A 405 10.11 -10.99 -17.87
C ILE A 405 9.79 -10.34 -19.22
N ALA A 406 8.70 -9.57 -19.31
CA ALA A 406 8.29 -8.88 -20.52
C ALA A 406 9.37 -7.88 -21.02
N SER A 407 10.03 -7.19 -20.10
CA SER A 407 11.12 -6.25 -20.41
C SER A 407 12.34 -6.97 -20.99
N LEU A 408 12.76 -8.09 -20.38
CA LEU A 408 13.85 -8.94 -20.89
C LEU A 408 13.49 -9.56 -22.25
N GLN A 409 12.25 -10.01 -22.44
CA GLN A 409 11.79 -10.56 -23.73
C GLN A 409 11.83 -9.50 -24.84
N ARG A 410 11.41 -8.26 -24.54
CA ARG A 410 11.49 -7.13 -25.47
C ARG A 410 12.94 -6.83 -25.85
N GLN A 411 13.83 -6.74 -24.86
CA GLN A 411 15.26 -6.54 -25.07
C GLN A 411 15.85 -7.64 -25.96
N LEU A 412 15.50 -8.91 -25.73
CA LEU A 412 15.96 -10.03 -26.53
C LEU A 412 15.52 -9.91 -27.99
N LEU A 413 14.24 -9.55 -28.22
CA LEU A 413 13.70 -9.35 -29.57
C LEU A 413 14.41 -8.19 -30.31
N GLU A 414 14.62 -7.08 -29.62
CA GLU A 414 15.35 -5.92 -30.16
C GLU A 414 16.80 -6.25 -30.49
N GLY A 415 17.46 -6.99 -29.58
CA GLY A 415 18.82 -7.50 -29.79
C GLY A 415 18.91 -8.41 -31.00
N GLN A 416 17.98 -9.37 -31.15
CA GLN A 416 17.92 -10.24 -32.31
C GLN A 416 17.75 -9.46 -33.61
N ARG A 417 16.90 -8.43 -33.64
CA ARG A 417 16.73 -7.58 -34.82
C ARG A 417 18.03 -6.86 -35.21
N LEU A 418 18.75 -6.31 -34.23
CA LEU A 418 20.05 -5.68 -34.46
C LEU A 418 21.11 -6.68 -34.93
N LEU A 419 21.08 -7.91 -34.40
CA LEU A 419 21.98 -9.00 -34.79
C LEU A 419 21.71 -9.54 -36.20
N GLN A 420 20.50 -9.38 -36.75
CA GLN A 420 20.15 -9.85 -38.10
C GLN A 420 20.74 -8.95 -39.19
N ARG A 421 21.01 -7.67 -38.91
CA ARG A 421 21.52 -6.75 -39.92
C ARG A 421 22.95 -7.14 -40.34
N ARG A 422 23.16 -7.24 -41.65
CA ARG A 422 24.46 -7.62 -42.26
C ARG A 422 25.12 -6.49 -43.02
N VAL A 423 24.34 -5.50 -43.49
CA VAL A 423 24.82 -4.41 -44.35
C VAL A 423 24.26 -3.06 -43.90
N TRP A 424 25.06 -2.01 -44.09
CA TRP A 424 24.73 -0.62 -43.77
C TRP A 424 25.09 0.27 -44.97
N PRO A 425 24.24 1.22 -45.37
CA PRO A 425 24.58 2.15 -46.44
C PRO A 425 25.65 3.14 -45.95
N GLN A 426 26.33 3.83 -46.88
CA GLN A 426 27.43 4.76 -46.58
C GLN A 426 27.04 5.86 -45.57
N ARG A 427 25.75 6.24 -45.53
CA ARG A 427 25.13 7.07 -44.49
C ARG A 427 23.96 6.30 -43.86
N PRO A 428 24.21 5.51 -42.80
CA PRO A 428 23.21 4.57 -42.25
C PRO A 428 22.09 5.21 -41.45
N LEU A 429 22.20 6.50 -41.17
CA LEU A 429 21.36 7.24 -40.23
C LEU A 429 20.68 8.40 -40.96
N PRO A 430 19.54 8.17 -41.63
CA PRO A 430 18.76 9.25 -42.22
C PRO A 430 18.10 10.08 -41.12
N PHE A 431 17.84 11.35 -41.42
CA PHE A 431 17.10 12.25 -40.53
C PHE A 431 15.68 11.70 -40.25
N SER A 432 15.27 11.67 -38.97
CA SER A 432 13.98 11.08 -38.60
C SER A 432 12.82 12.05 -38.83
N ALA A 433 11.68 11.51 -39.27
CA ALA A 433 10.46 12.29 -39.50
C ALA A 433 9.93 12.92 -38.21
N GLU A 434 10.12 12.26 -37.06
CA GLU A 434 9.72 12.81 -35.77
C GLU A 434 10.51 14.08 -35.42
N LEU A 435 11.82 14.13 -35.72
CA LEU A 435 12.64 15.33 -35.48
C LEU A 435 12.21 16.50 -36.36
N ALA A 436 11.75 16.24 -37.59
CA ALA A 436 11.22 17.26 -38.48
C ALA A 436 9.84 17.76 -38.02
N GLN A 437 8.96 16.86 -37.55
CA GLN A 437 7.66 17.24 -36.98
C GLN A 437 7.80 18.12 -35.73
N LEU A 438 8.86 17.92 -34.96
CA LEU A 438 9.20 18.75 -33.80
C LEU A 438 10.02 20.01 -34.16
N ASN A 439 10.23 20.31 -35.44
CA ASN A 439 11.07 21.43 -35.93
C ASN A 439 12.50 21.45 -35.37
N LEU A 440 13.03 20.29 -34.97
CA LEU A 440 14.39 20.15 -34.42
C LEU A 440 15.46 20.07 -35.51
N ILE A 441 15.04 19.81 -36.75
CA ILE A 441 15.89 19.80 -37.93
C ILE A 441 15.18 20.52 -39.09
N PRO A 442 15.93 21.24 -39.95
CA PRO A 442 15.40 21.80 -41.19
C PRO A 442 14.74 20.74 -42.08
N ALA A 443 13.51 21.00 -42.54
CA ALA A 443 12.74 20.05 -43.36
C ALA A 443 13.42 19.69 -44.70
N ASN A 444 14.28 20.57 -45.20
CA ASN A 444 15.08 20.33 -46.41
C ASN A 444 16.22 19.31 -46.22
N LEU A 445 16.52 18.91 -44.98
CA LEU A 445 17.47 17.84 -44.69
C LEU A 445 16.80 16.47 -44.67
N MET A 446 15.47 16.35 -44.71
CA MET A 446 14.80 15.05 -44.88
C MET A 446 15.24 14.42 -46.21
N ASN A 447 15.79 13.21 -46.19
CA ASN A 447 16.14 12.50 -47.42
C ASN A 447 14.88 12.32 -48.29
N ALA A 448 14.94 12.76 -49.55
CA ALA A 448 13.85 12.70 -50.53
C ALA A 448 13.38 11.27 -50.87
N ASP A 449 14.15 10.23 -50.52
CA ASP A 449 13.87 8.83 -50.89
C ASP A 449 12.79 8.14 -50.03
N LYS A 450 12.08 8.86 -49.15
CA LYS A 450 10.95 8.33 -48.37
C LYS A 450 9.69 9.19 -48.42
N ILE A 451 9.53 10.00 -49.46
CA ILE A 451 8.25 10.71 -49.69
C ILE A 451 7.14 9.77 -50.20
N CYS A 452 7.47 8.57 -50.69
CA CYS A 452 6.47 7.63 -51.25
C CYS A 452 6.40 6.32 -50.46
N SER A 453 5.81 6.31 -49.26
CA SER A 453 5.36 5.04 -48.68
C SER A 453 4.12 5.11 -47.78
N ASN A 454 3.42 6.25 -47.70
CA ASN A 454 2.20 6.32 -46.87
C ASN A 454 1.09 7.26 -47.36
N ASP A 455 1.02 7.59 -48.66
CA ASP A 455 -0.19 8.23 -49.20
C ASP A 455 -0.48 7.79 -50.63
N ILE A 456 -1.76 7.52 -50.86
CA ILE A 456 -2.38 7.19 -52.14
C ILE A 456 -2.31 8.46 -53.02
N SER A 457 -1.34 8.54 -53.92
CA SER A 457 -1.47 9.14 -55.26
C SER A 457 -0.09 9.26 -55.93
N CYS A 458 0.31 8.22 -56.65
CA CYS A 458 1.18 8.42 -57.81
C CYS A 458 0.27 8.52 -59.02
N ASP A 459 0.08 9.73 -59.56
CA ASP A 459 -0.13 9.91 -60.99
C ASP A 459 0.26 11.33 -61.43
N ASN A 460 0.98 11.36 -62.55
CA ASN A 460 1.37 12.51 -63.37
C ASN A 460 2.41 13.48 -62.81
N ALA A 461 3.67 13.28 -63.20
CA ALA A 461 4.32 14.16 -64.19
C ALA A 461 5.77 13.72 -64.46
N SER A 462 5.93 12.85 -65.45
CA SER A 462 7.11 12.91 -66.33
C SER A 462 6.87 14.01 -67.36
N LEU A 463 7.70 15.07 -67.38
CA LEU A 463 8.13 15.87 -68.54
C LEU A 463 8.71 17.22 -68.07
N GLN A 464 10.01 17.27 -67.81
CA GLN A 464 10.99 18.15 -68.49
C GLN A 464 12.40 17.86 -67.99
#